data_AF-A0A7D5L3E8-F1
#
_entry.id   AF-A0A7D5L3E8-F1
#
_cell.length_a   1.000
_cell.length_b   1.000
_cell.length_c   1.000
_cell.angle_alpha   90.00
_cell.angle_beta   90.00
_cell.angle_gamma   90.00
#
_symmetry.space_group_name_H-M   'P 1'
#
loop_
_entity.id
_entity.type
_entity.pdbx_description
1 polymer ?
#
loop_
_entity_poly.entity_id
_entity_poly.type
_entity_poly.pdbx_seq_one_letter_code
_entity_poly.pdbx_strand_id
1 'polypeptide(L)'
;MLFVGSVTLVLLGIDVMEERVLLGQSVLIGLGGAFHIVAATETRLTDRLAWYRWTGAGDVLIGCSLPIGLSGSDSPIYVLLVGVGGLSLAGMGFDMLAFHGRYTRGERLDCDGG
;
A
#
# COMPACT_ATOMS: atom_id res chain seq x y z
N MET A 1 -31.12 -28.49 -15.76
CA MET A 1 -30.87 -27.09 -16.17
C MET A 1 -30.74 -26.08 -15.01
N LEU A 2 -30.49 -26.52 -13.76
CA LEU A 2 -30.27 -25.61 -12.61
C LEU A 2 -28.79 -25.35 -12.27
N PHE A 3 -27.89 -26.26 -12.69
CA PHE A 3 -26.46 -26.12 -12.46
C PHE A 3 -25.80 -25.00 -13.28
N VAL A 4 -26.26 -24.75 -14.51
CA VAL A 4 -25.69 -23.73 -15.39
C VAL A 4 -25.93 -22.33 -14.83
N GLY A 5 -27.16 -22.01 -14.40
CA GLY A 5 -27.47 -20.69 -13.83
C GLY A 5 -26.76 -20.40 -12.51
N SER A 6 -26.53 -21.43 -11.69
CA SER A 6 -25.79 -21.29 -10.42
C SER A 6 -24.30 -21.02 -10.65
N VAL A 7 -23.70 -21.72 -11.62
CA VAL A 7 -22.30 -21.51 -12.02
C VAL A 7 -22.10 -20.14 -12.64
N THR A 8 -23.02 -19.66 -13.49
CA THR A 8 -22.93 -18.33 -14.08
C THR A 8 -23.05 -17.21 -13.04
N LEU A 9 -23.91 -17.35 -12.04
CA LEU A 9 -24.04 -16.34 -10.96
C LEU A 9 -22.80 -16.30 -10.07
N VAL A 10 -22.20 -17.45 -9.77
CA VAL A 10 -20.93 -17.54 -9.01
C VAL A 10 -19.78 -16.92 -9.81
N LEU A 11 -19.67 -17.22 -11.11
CA LEU A 11 -18.66 -16.63 -11.98
C LEU A 11 -18.81 -15.10 -12.08
N LEU A 12 -20.03 -14.60 -12.27
CA LEU A 12 -20.31 -13.16 -12.30
C LEU A 12 -19.98 -12.49 -10.95
N GLY A 13 -20.25 -13.17 -9.84
CA GLY A 13 -19.92 -12.68 -8.50
C GLY A 13 -18.42 -12.62 -8.22
N ILE A 14 -17.64 -13.56 -8.75
CA ILE A 14 -16.17 -13.58 -8.64
C ILE A 14 -15.57 -12.46 -9.49
N ASP A 15 -16.02 -12.31 -10.73
CA ASP A 15 -15.50 -11.31 -11.69
C ASP A 15 -15.73 -9.87 -11.18
N VAL A 16 -16.94 -9.57 -10.68
CA VAL A 16 -17.25 -8.26 -10.08
C VAL A 16 -16.45 -8.01 -8.79
N MET A 17 -16.11 -9.05 -8.04
CA MET A 17 -15.27 -8.92 -6.84
C MET A 17 -13.82 -8.62 -7.24
N GLU A 18 -13.31 -9.33 -8.23
CA GLU A 18 -11.95 -9.17 -8.76
C GLU A 18 -11.76 -7.77 -9.35
N GLU A 19 -12.74 -7.27 -10.11
CA GLU A 19 -12.74 -5.90 -10.64
C GLU A 19 -12.69 -4.84 -9.52
N ARG A 20 -13.47 -5.02 -8.45
CA ARG A 20 -13.47 -4.10 -7.29
C ARG A 20 -12.16 -4.15 -6.52
N VAL A 21 -11.57 -5.33 -6.37
CA VAL A 21 -10.26 -5.53 -5.72
C VAL A 21 -9.17 -4.83 -6.54
N LEU A 22 -9.17 -4.97 -7.86
CA LEU A 22 -8.24 -4.28 -8.76
C LEU A 22 -8.42 -2.76 -8.74
N LEU A 23 -9.67 -2.27 -8.70
CA LEU A 23 -9.97 -0.84 -8.52
C LEU A 23 -9.44 -0.32 -7.18
N GLY A 24 -9.68 -1.04 -6.09
CA GLY A 24 -9.16 -0.68 -4.77
C GLY A 24 -7.63 -0.64 -4.75
N GLN A 25 -6.98 -1.65 -5.34
CA GLN A 25 -5.53 -1.73 -5.43
C GLN A 25 -4.93 -0.60 -6.27
N SER A 26 -5.51 -0.31 -7.44
CA SER A 26 -5.05 0.78 -8.32
C SER A 26 -5.22 2.15 -7.68
N VAL A 27 -6.30 2.39 -6.93
CA VAL A 27 -6.49 3.62 -6.16
C VAL A 27 -5.45 3.75 -5.05
N LEU A 28 -5.16 2.67 -4.32
CA LEU A 28 -4.14 2.67 -3.26
C LEU A 28 -2.73 2.92 -3.81
N ILE A 29 -2.37 2.28 -4.93
CA ILE A 29 -1.09 2.51 -5.61
C ILE A 29 -1.02 3.95 -6.13
N GLY A 30 -2.09 4.45 -6.75
CA GLY A 30 -2.16 5.81 -7.28
C GLY A 30 -2.02 6.87 -6.17
N LEU A 31 -2.74 6.71 -5.06
CA LEU A 31 -2.62 7.58 -3.89
C LEU A 31 -1.24 7.49 -3.26
N GLY A 32 -0.70 6.28 -3.08
CA GLY A 32 0.63 6.08 -2.54
C GLY A 32 1.73 6.73 -3.40
N GLY A 33 1.63 6.58 -4.72
CA GLY A 33 2.49 7.27 -5.68
C GLY A 33 2.33 8.79 -5.63
N ALA A 34 1.10 9.30 -5.51
CA ALA A 34 0.87 10.74 -5.36
C ALA A 34 1.51 11.29 -4.08
N PHE A 35 1.44 10.56 -2.95
CA PHE A 35 2.12 10.97 -1.73
C PHE A 35 3.63 10.97 -1.86
N HIS A 36 4.21 10.01 -2.58
CA HIS A 36 5.64 10.02 -2.91
C HIS A 36 6.04 11.20 -3.81
N ILE A 37 5.22 11.55 -4.81
CA ILE A 37 5.45 12.73 -5.65
C ILE A 37 5.41 14.00 -4.81
N VAL A 38 4.40 14.14 -3.93
CA VAL A 38 4.29 15.29 -3.03
C VAL A 38 5.51 15.38 -2.10
N ALA A 39 5.97 14.24 -1.55
CA ALA A 39 7.16 14.17 -0.71
C ALA A 39 8.44 14.59 -1.48
N ALA A 40 8.52 14.27 -2.77
CA ALA A 40 9.65 14.62 -3.63
C ALA A 40 9.64 16.08 -4.10
N THR A 41 8.51 16.77 -3.99
CA THR A 41 8.38 18.18 -4.37
C THR A 41 8.54 19.09 -3.15
N GLU A 42 9.44 20.07 -3.23
CA GLU A 42 9.54 21.15 -2.23
C GLU A 42 8.32 22.07 -2.36
N THR A 43 7.25 21.72 -1.67
CA THR A 43 6.01 22.48 -1.60
C THR A 43 5.74 22.98 -0.19
N ARG A 44 4.83 23.94 -0.07
CA ARG A 44 4.35 24.44 1.23
C ARG A 44 3.77 23.35 2.14
N LEU A 45 3.39 22.20 1.58
CA LEU A 45 2.90 21.02 2.31
C LEU A 45 4.02 20.18 2.91
N THR A 46 5.16 20.02 2.23
CA THR A 46 6.37 19.37 2.77
C THR A 46 7.07 20.24 3.82
N ASP A 47 6.90 21.57 3.75
CA ASP A 47 7.32 22.49 4.83
C ASP A 47 6.46 22.37 6.09
N ARG A 48 5.17 22.04 5.93
CA ARG A 48 4.19 21.98 7.05
C ARG A 48 4.10 20.59 7.68
N LEU A 49 4.25 19.55 6.86
CA LEU A 49 4.32 18.15 7.26
C LEU A 49 5.62 17.62 6.68
N ALA A 50 6.55 17.23 7.54
CA ALA A 50 7.87 16.82 7.10
C ALA A 50 7.80 15.75 6.01
N TRP A 51 8.64 15.91 4.98
CA TRP A 51 8.67 15.09 3.77
C TRP A 51 8.61 13.58 4.05
N TYR A 52 9.30 13.11 5.11
CA TYR A 52 9.34 11.70 5.50
C TYR A 52 7.97 11.14 5.94
N ARG A 53 7.05 11.99 6.43
CA ARG A 53 5.69 11.57 6.79
C ARG A 53 4.84 11.32 5.54
N TRP A 54 5.04 12.11 4.49
CA TRP A 54 4.39 11.90 3.20
C TRP A 54 4.90 10.62 2.53
N THR A 55 6.22 10.40 2.54
CA THR A 55 6.85 9.15 2.09
C THR A 55 6.30 7.96 2.87
N GLY A 56 6.24 8.05 4.20
CA GLY A 56 5.71 6.98 5.05
C GLY A 56 4.24 6.66 4.80
N ALA A 57 3.40 7.67 4.58
CA ALA A 57 2.00 7.45 4.16
C ALA A 57 1.90 6.75 2.81
N GLY A 58 2.76 7.12 1.85
CA GLY A 58 2.86 6.47 0.55
C GLY A 58 3.21 4.98 0.68
N ASP A 59 4.22 4.67 1.49
CA ASP A 59 4.70 3.30 1.72
C ASP A 59 3.65 2.43 2.44
N VAL A 60 2.88 2.98 3.38
CA VAL A 60 1.74 2.27 3.98
C VAL A 60 0.70 1.90 2.94
N LEU A 61 0.31 2.84 2.08
CA LEU A 61 -0.74 2.61 1.09
C LEU A 61 -0.32 1.60 0.02
N ILE A 62 0.90 1.72 -0.47
CA ILE A 62 1.47 0.75 -1.43
C ILE A 62 1.65 -0.60 -0.76
N GLY A 63 2.17 -0.64 0.47
CA GLY A 63 2.35 -1.85 1.25
C GLY A 63 1.04 -2.60 1.50
N CYS A 64 -0.05 -1.88 1.79
CA CYS A 64 -1.39 -2.46 1.92
C CYS A 64 -2.00 -2.87 0.58
N SER A 65 -1.64 -2.24 -0.53
CA SER A 65 -2.16 -2.58 -1.86
C SER A 65 -1.68 -3.94 -2.38
N LEU A 66 -0.44 -4.32 -2.02
CA LEU A 66 0.22 -5.54 -2.50
C LEU A 66 -0.49 -6.83 -2.05
N PRO A 67 -0.81 -7.03 -0.75
CA PRO A 67 -1.55 -8.19 -0.28
C PRO A 67 -2.99 -8.28 -0.80
N ILE A 68 -3.60 -7.14 -1.16
CA ILE A 68 -4.99 -7.10 -1.67
C ILE A 68 -5.07 -7.73 -3.07
N GLY A 69 -4.03 -7.56 -3.89
CA GLY A 69 -3.91 -8.19 -5.21
C GLY A 69 -3.64 -9.71 -5.19
N LEU A 70 -3.62 -10.35 -4.01
CA LEU A 70 -3.42 -11.80 -3.87
C LEU A 70 -4.66 -12.64 -4.19
N SER A 71 -5.82 -11.98 -4.33
CA SER A 71 -7.09 -12.57 -4.76
C SER A 71 -6.93 -13.23 -6.14
N GLY A 72 -6.61 -14.52 -6.18
CA GLY A 72 -6.51 -15.31 -7.42
C GLY A 72 -5.15 -15.99 -7.67
N SER A 73 -4.16 -15.84 -6.80
CA SER A 73 -2.87 -16.54 -6.97
C SER A 73 -2.89 -17.93 -6.34
N ASP A 74 -2.75 -18.98 -7.17
CA ASP A 74 -2.59 -20.37 -6.72
C ASP A 74 -1.18 -20.66 -6.16
N SER A 75 -0.25 -19.70 -6.22
CA SER A 75 1.13 -19.89 -5.78
C SER A 75 1.33 -19.45 -4.32
N PRO A 76 1.54 -20.38 -3.38
CA PRO A 76 1.75 -20.03 -1.97
C PRO A 76 3.04 -19.23 -1.75
N ILE A 77 4.05 -19.43 -2.61
CA ILE A 77 5.31 -18.68 -2.57
C ILE A 77 5.08 -17.22 -2.98
N TYR A 78 4.27 -16.98 -4.00
CA TYR A 78 3.90 -15.63 -4.42
C TYR A 78 3.11 -14.90 -3.33
N VAL A 79 2.11 -15.57 -2.76
CA VAL A 79 1.32 -15.08 -1.62
C VAL A 79 2.23 -14.71 -0.45
N LEU A 80 3.18 -15.57 -0.10
CA LEU A 80 4.15 -15.31 0.96
C LEU A 80 5.03 -14.09 0.65
N LEU A 81 5.63 -14.03 -0.54
CA LEU A 81 6.53 -12.94 -0.94
C LEU A 81 5.81 -11.59 -0.98
N VAL A 82 4.65 -11.52 -1.60
CA VAL A 82 3.88 -10.28 -1.75
C VAL A 82 3.25 -9.88 -0.41
N GLY A 83 2.79 -10.84 0.39
CA GLY A 83 2.27 -10.61 1.73
C GLY A 83 3.35 -10.06 2.67
N VAL A 84 4.51 -10.73 2.76
CA VAL A 84 5.63 -10.31 3.60
C VAL A 84 6.24 -9.00 3.10
N GLY A 85 6.40 -8.86 1.78
CA GLY A 85 6.93 -7.65 1.16
C GLY A 85 6.04 -6.44 1.38
N GLY A 86 4.73 -6.59 1.15
CA GLY A 86 3.73 -5.55 1.41
C GLY A 86 3.65 -5.16 2.89
N LEU A 87 3.65 -6.15 3.80
CA LEU A 87 3.63 -5.89 5.24
C LEU A 87 4.90 -5.20 5.72
N SER A 88 6.07 -5.57 5.19
CA SER A 88 7.35 -4.93 5.52
C SER A 88 7.37 -3.48 5.05
N LEU A 89 6.87 -3.22 3.83
CA LEU A 89 6.78 -1.86 3.29
C LEU A 89 5.80 -1.00 4.11
N ALA A 90 4.65 -1.55 4.49
CA ALA A 90 3.71 -0.85 5.36
C ALA A 90 4.28 -0.60 6.76
N GLY A 91 5.04 -1.55 7.30
CA GLY A 91 5.76 -1.39 8.56
C GLY A 91 6.79 -0.26 8.52
N MET A 92 7.59 -0.18 7.45
CA MET A 92 8.52 0.94 7.23
C MET A 92 7.79 2.28 7.13
N GLY A 93 6.70 2.33 6.35
CA GLY A 93 5.91 3.55 6.22
C GLY A 93 5.30 4.01 7.53
N PHE A 94 4.81 3.06 8.34
CA PHE A 94 4.30 3.34 9.68
C PHE A 94 5.39 3.84 10.63
N ASP A 95 6.60 3.26 10.56
CA ASP A 95 7.75 3.73 11.34
C ASP A 95 8.11 5.19 11.02
N MET A 96 8.12 5.54 9.73
CA MET A 96 8.34 6.92 9.30
C MET A 96 7.24 7.87 9.78
N LEU A 97 5.98 7.43 9.79
CA LEU A 97 4.83 8.22 10.25
C LEU A 97 4.77 8.42 11.77
N ALA A 98 4.95 7.35 12.55
CA ALA A 98 4.73 7.34 13.99
C ALA A 98 6.00 7.66 14.78
N PHE A 99 7.16 7.18 14.31
CA PHE A 99 8.42 7.25 15.03
C PHE A 99 9.48 8.09 14.34
N HIS A 100 9.11 8.79 13.26
CA HIS A 100 10.02 9.71 12.54
C HIS A 100 11.27 8.97 12.05
N GLY A 101 11.11 7.70 11.67
CA GLY A 101 12.19 6.85 11.18
C GLY A 101 13.19 6.39 12.25
N ARG A 102 12.90 6.58 13.55
CA ARG A 102 13.83 6.28 14.65
C ARG A 102 14.31 4.82 14.68
N TYR A 103 13.48 3.88 14.25
CA TYR A 103 13.82 2.46 14.31
C TYR A 103 14.43 1.97 13.00
N THR A 104 14.24 2.70 11.90
CA THR A 104 14.84 2.39 10.59
C THR A 104 16.16 3.13 10.34
N ARG A 105 16.35 4.30 10.96
CA ARG A 105 17.59 5.10 10.96
C ARG A 105 18.10 5.25 12.38
N GLY A 106 19.42 5.27 12.55
CA GLY A 106 20.06 5.40 13.87
C GLY A 106 19.67 6.65 14.66
N GLU A 107 19.15 7.69 13.98
CA GLU A 107 18.69 8.95 14.54
C GLU A 107 17.30 9.34 14.00
N ARG A 108 16.54 10.10 14.80
CA ARG A 108 15.21 10.61 14.39
C ARG A 108 15.39 11.63 13.27
N LEU A 109 14.56 11.53 12.24
CA LEU A 109 14.59 12.44 11.09
C LEU A 109 14.20 13.89 11.41
N ASP A 110 13.68 14.13 12.61
CA ASP A 110 13.28 15.46 13.10
C ASP A 110 14.38 16.13 13.94
N CYS A 111 15.54 15.49 14.11
CA CYS A 111 16.64 15.98 14.95
C CYS A 111 17.67 16.86 14.22
N ASP A 112 17.51 17.09 12.92
CA ASP A 112 18.38 18.03 12.18
C ASP A 112 17.95 19.48 12.41
N GLY A 113 18.31 20.00 13.59
CA GLY A 113 18.00 21.36 14.03
C GLY A 113 18.60 21.71 15.38
N GLY A 114 19.89 21.42 15.57
CA GLY A 114 20.70 21.85 16.72
C GLY A 114 22.02 22.45 16.26
#